data_AF-A0A1X4I4G5-F1
#
_entry.id   AF-A0A1X4I4G5-F1
#
_cell.length_a   1.000
_cell.length_b   1.000
_cell.length_c   1.000
_cell.angle_alpha   90.00
_cell.angle_beta   90.00
_cell.angle_gamma   90.00
#
_symmetry.space_group_name_H-M   'P 1'
#
loop_
_entity.id
_entity.type
_entity.pdbx_description
1 polymer ?
#
loop_
_entity_poly.entity_id
_entity_poly.type
_entity_poly.pdbx_seq_one_letter_code
_entity_poly.pdbx_strand_id
1 'polypeptide(L)' 'VTDGRATGGPEPVALASRAARLFAADGVASVVVDCESGPVRLGLAGRLAGELGGSAVTLDELRADSIAGLVKDVQRRAA' A
#
# COMPACT_ATOMS: atom_id res chain seq x y z
N VAL A 1 10.07 2.21 -1.20
CA VAL A 1 8.94 3.07 -1.64
C VAL A 1 8.77 2.85 -3.14
N THR A 2 7.56 2.52 -3.60
CA THR A 2 7.18 2.40 -5.03
C THR A 2 6.06 3.38 -5.32
N ASP A 3 6.02 3.97 -6.52
CA ASP A 3 5.02 4.97 -6.92
C ASP A 3 3.77 4.35 -7.57
N GLY A 4 3.68 3.01 -7.64
CA GLY A 4 2.48 2.28 -8.04
C GLY A 4 2.11 2.36 -9.53
N ARG A 5 2.90 3.06 -10.36
CA ARG A 5 2.57 3.27 -11.78
C ARG A 5 2.54 2.00 -12.61
N ALA A 6 3.13 0.91 -12.09
CA ALA A 6 3.21 -0.38 -12.77
C ALA A 6 3.75 -0.26 -14.21
N THR A 7 4.79 0.56 -14.40
CA THR A 7 5.44 0.80 -15.71
C THR A 7 6.87 0.25 -15.80
N GLY A 8 7.39 -0.33 -14.72
CA GLY A 8 8.76 -0.83 -14.64
C GLY A 8 8.90 -2.26 -15.14
N GLY A 9 9.06 -2.44 -16.45
CA GLY A 9 9.36 -3.75 -17.05
C GLY A 9 8.16 -4.70 -17.16
N PRO A 10 8.38 -5.98 -17.48
CA PRO A 10 7.31 -6.95 -17.71
C PRO A 10 6.59 -7.32 -16.41
N GLU A 11 5.27 -7.49 -16.51
CA GLU A 11 4.39 -7.92 -15.39
C GLU A 11 4.59 -7.16 -14.06
N PRO A 12 4.57 -5.81 -14.07
CA PRO A 12 4.96 -5.01 -12.91
C PRO A 12 3.99 -5.16 -11.73
N VAL A 13 2.72 -5.43 -11.99
CA VAL A 13 1.73 -5.74 -10.94
C VAL A 13 2.05 -7.07 -10.27
N ALA A 14 2.36 -8.11 -11.06
CA ALA A 14 2.72 -9.42 -10.51
C ALA A 14 4.01 -9.36 -9.68
N LEU A 15 4.99 -8.57 -10.12
CA LEU A 15 6.22 -8.32 -9.37
C LEU A 15 5.95 -7.60 -8.04
N ALA A 16 5.11 -6.57 -8.04
CA ALA A 16 4.70 -5.88 -6.83
C ALA A 16 4.00 -6.83 -5.85
N SER A 17 3.08 -7.67 -6.35
CA SER A 17 2.41 -8.69 -5.55
C SER A 17 3.37 -9.72 -4.94
N ARG A 18 4.40 -10.13 -5.69
CA ARG A 18 5.43 -11.05 -5.17
C ARG A 18 6.26 -10.38 -4.07
N ALA A 19 6.68 -9.14 -4.27
CA ALA A 19 7.44 -8.39 -3.27
C ALA A 19 6.62 -8.16 -1.99
N ALA A 20 5.33 -7.82 -2.14
CA ALA A 20 4.40 -7.65 -1.02
C ALA A 20 4.34 -8.88 -0.11
N ARG A 21 4.21 -10.07 -0.70
CA ARG A 21 4.17 -11.33 0.05
C ARG A 21 5.48 -11.62 0.79
N LEU A 22 6.62 -11.23 0.22
CA LEU A 22 7.92 -11.38 0.90
C LEU A 22 8.00 -10.45 2.12
N PHE A 23 7.61 -9.18 1.97
CA PHE A 23 7.56 -8.24 3.10
C PHE A 23 6.58 -8.67 4.19
N ALA A 24 5.43 -9.23 3.80
CA ALA A 24 4.47 -9.78 4.77
C ALA A 24 5.07 -10.98 5.53
N ALA A 25 5.79 -11.88 4.85
CA ALA A 25 6.46 -13.01 5.48
C ALA A 25 7.55 -12.58 6.48
N ASP A 26 8.22 -11.46 6.21
CA ASP A 26 9.23 -10.86 7.08
C ASP A 26 8.61 -10.00 8.21
N GLY A 27 7.28 -9.92 8.31
CA GLY A 27 6.57 -9.14 9.34
C GLY A 27 6.71 -7.62 9.19
N VAL A 28 6.95 -7.14 7.96
CA VAL A 28 7.18 -5.71 7.72
C VAL A 28 5.86 -4.93 7.79
N ALA A 29 5.74 -4.07 8.80
CA ALA A 29 4.62 -3.14 8.94
C ALA A 29 4.51 -2.23 7.70
N SER A 30 3.34 -2.25 7.05
CA SER A 30 3.15 -1.67 5.72
C SER A 30 1.87 -0.84 5.60
N VAL A 31 1.97 0.28 4.89
CA VAL A 31 0.85 1.13 4.49
C VAL A 31 0.91 1.33 2.98
N VAL A 32 -0.22 1.17 2.30
CA VAL A 32 -0.35 1.45 0.87
C VAL A 32 -1.18 2.70 0.69
N VAL A 33 -0.66 3.66 -0.06
CA VAL A 33 -1.41 4.87 -0.40
C VAL A 33 -2.14 4.66 -1.71
N ASP A 34 -3.45 4.80 -1.66
CA ASP A 34 -4.32 4.79 -2.82
C ASP A 34 -4.36 6.19 -3.44
N CYS A 35 -3.64 6.32 -4.56
CA CYS A 35 -3.55 7.55 -5.34
C CYS A 35 -4.59 7.62 -6.47
N GLU A 36 -5.48 6.63 -6.60
CA GLU A 36 -6.50 6.63 -7.62
C GLU A 36 -7.56 7.69 -7.31
N SER A 37 -7.95 8.48 -8.31
CA SER A 37 -8.97 9.51 -8.18
C SER A 37 -9.99 9.47 -9.31
N GLY A 38 -11.20 9.95 -9.04
CA GLY A 38 -12.29 9.98 -10.02
C GLY A 38 -13.11 8.68 -10.10
N PRO A 39 -14.02 8.58 -11.08
CA PRO A 39 -15.03 7.52 -11.14
C PRO A 39 -14.49 6.15 -11.56
N VAL A 40 -13.31 6.10 -12.20
CA VAL A 40 -12.68 4.85 -12.64
C VAL A 40 -11.59 4.48 -11.65
N ARG A 41 -11.70 3.28 -11.06
CA ARG A 41 -10.75 2.76 -10.08
C ARG A 41 -10.40 1.30 -10.40
N LEU A 42 -9.11 1.02 -10.47
CA LEU A 42 -8.52 -0.30 -10.66
C LEU A 42 -8.47 -1.10 -9.35
N GLY A 43 -8.46 -0.43 -8.20
CA GLY A 43 -8.46 -1.08 -6.87
C GLY A 43 -7.16 -1.81 -6.55
N LEU A 44 -6.05 -1.41 -7.18
CA LEU A 44 -4.77 -2.10 -7.02
C LEU A 44 -4.15 -1.85 -5.64
N ALA A 45 -4.35 -0.66 -5.08
CA ALA A 45 -3.85 -0.31 -3.76
C ALA A 45 -4.45 -1.22 -2.66
N GLY A 46 -5.76 -1.47 -2.72
CA GLY A 46 -6.45 -2.37 -1.79
C GLY A 46 -5.94 -3.81 -1.89
N ARG A 47 -5.77 -4.33 -3.12
CA ARG A 47 -5.20 -5.66 -3.34
C ARG A 47 -3.77 -5.77 -2.79
N LEU A 48 -2.93 -4.80 -3.09
CA LEU A 48 -1.53 -4.78 -2.64
C LEU A 48 -1.42 -4.69 -1.11
N ALA A 49 -2.27 -3.87 -0.48
CA ALA A 49 -2.34 -3.77 0.98
C ALA A 49 -2.69 -5.11 1.62
N GLY A 50 -3.66 -5.84 1.04
CA GLY A 50 -4.01 -7.19 1.49
C GLY A 50 -2.84 -8.17 1.39
N GLU A 51 -2.06 -8.13 0.32
CA GLU A 51 -0.87 -8.98 0.16
C GLU A 51 0.27 -8.61 1.10
N LEU A 52 0.37 -7.34 1.49
CA LEU A 52 1.31 -6.84 2.50
C LEU A 52 0.87 -7.12 3.94
N GLY A 53 -0.38 -7.57 4.16
CA GLY A 53 -0.98 -7.61 5.51
C GLY A 53 -1.14 -6.20 6.14
N GLY A 54 -1.15 -5.16 5.31
CA GLY A 54 -1.20 -3.76 5.72
C GLY A 54 -2.55 -3.10 5.46
N SER A 55 -2.60 -1.78 5.62
CA SER A 55 -3.80 -0.96 5.35
C SER A 55 -3.63 -0.15 4.06
N ALA A 56 -4.71 -0.06 3.27
CA ALA A 56 -4.81 0.90 2.19
C ALA A 56 -5.41 2.20 2.73
N VAL A 57 -4.81 3.34 2.41
CA VAL A 57 -5.27 4.67 2.83
C VAL A 57 -5.36 5.57 1.61
N THR A 58 -6.47 6.28 1.46
CA THR A 58 -6.66 7.23 0.36
C THR A 58 -5.94 8.55 0.60
N LEU A 59 -5.68 9.29 -0.48
CA LEU A 59 -5.12 10.64 -0.37
C LEU A 59 -5.99 11.60 0.45
N ASP A 60 -7.31 11.40 0.49
CA ASP A 60 -8.21 12.24 1.28
C ASP A 60 -8.14 11.92 2.78
N GLU A 61 -8.06 10.64 3.14
CA GLU A 61 -7.84 10.21 4.53
C GLU A 61 -6.46 10.69 5.05
N LEU A 62 -5.43 10.66 4.20
CA LEU A 62 -4.10 11.22 4.50
C LEU A 62 -4.09 12.75 4.68
N ARG A 63 -5.11 13.46 4.22
CA ARG A 63 -5.27 14.90 4.47
C ARG A 63 -6.02 15.13 5.78
N ALA A 64 -6.96 14.25 6.12
CA ALA A 64 -7.68 14.29 7.39
C ALA A 64 -6.76 13.94 8.57
N ASP A 65 -5.91 12.92 8.40
CA ASP A 65 -4.93 12.47 9.37
C ASP A 65 -3.49 12.71 8.87
N SER A 66 -2.59 13.19 9.73
CA SER A 66 -1.20 13.34 9.32
C SER A 66 -0.54 11.98 9.03
N ILE A 67 0.28 11.88 7.97
CA ILE A 67 1.10 10.70 7.63
C ILE A 67 1.84 10.14 8.85
N ALA A 68 2.40 11.02 9.68
CA ALA A 68 3.17 10.64 10.85
C ALA A 68 2.33 9.93 11.93
N GLY A 69 1.04 10.28 12.05
CA GLY A 69 0.09 9.58 12.93
C GLY A 69 -0.20 8.17 12.41
N LEU A 70 -0.57 8.08 11.14
CA LEU A 70 -0.90 6.81 10.48
C LEU A 70 0.25 5.79 10.56
N VAL A 71 1.50 6.23 10.32
CA VAL A 71 2.68 5.35 10.40
C VAL A 71 2.86 4.81 11.82
N LYS A 72 2.70 5.65 12.85
CA LYS A 72 2.84 5.22 14.25
C LYS A 72 1.77 4.20 14.64
N ASP A 73 0.54 4.38 14.18
CA ASP A 73 -0.56 3.46 14.47
C ASP A 73 -0.32 2.09 13.82
N VAL A 74 0.16 2.07 12.58
CA VAL A 74 0.48 0.83 11.86
C VAL A 74 1.64 0.09 12.50
N GLN A 75 2.70 0.82 12.91
CA GLN A 75 3.81 0.22 13.65
C GLN A 75 3.36 -0.36 15.00
N ARG A 76 2.45 0.32 15.72
CA ARG A 76 1.91 -0.18 16.99
C ARG A 76 1.09 -1.45 16.80
N ARG A 77 0.31 -1.57 15.72
CA ARG A 77 -0.50 -2.77 15.43
C ARG A 77 0.33 -3.98 15.02
N ALA A 78 1.55 -3.76 14.50
CA ALA A 78 2.45 -4.81 14.07
C ALA A 78 3.38 -5.33 15.19
N ALA A 79 3.39 -4.68 16.36
CA ALA A 79 4.17 -5.06 17.55
C ALA A 79 3.33 -5.86 18.54
#